data_AF-A0A413RH70-F1
#
_entry.id   AF-A0A413RH70-F1
#
_cell.length_a   1.000
_cell.length_b   1.000
_cell.length_c   1.000
_cell.angle_alpha   90.00
_cell.angle_beta   90.00
_cell.angle_gamma   90.00
#
_symmetry.space_group_name_H-M   'P 1'
#
loop_
_entity.id
_entity.type
_entity.pdbx_description
1 polymer ?
#
loop_
_entity_poly.entity_id
_entity_poly.type
_entity_poly.pdbx_seq_one_letter_code
_entity_poly.pdbx_strand_id
1 'polypeptide(L)'
;MPTLSTQTLAVVRRVWAARLRVDERALASCGVALVEREDLDAVVVVALGESVVATGPAAALGTLASLEVGQLLVIPDLLAALRDHAPVPIGAATLAYAEPSAGTPTAPPPATRSAACWTPATSRTGTRAACGR
;
A
#
# COMPACT_ATOMS: atom_id res chain seq x y z
N MET A 1 12.41 -9.29 20.36
CA MET A 1 12.02 -9.04 18.95
C MET A 1 13.19 -8.35 18.28
N PRO A 2 13.74 -8.87 17.19
CA PRO A 2 14.83 -8.20 16.48
C PRO A 2 14.32 -6.86 15.92
N THR A 3 15.02 -5.78 16.26
CA THR A 3 14.68 -4.41 15.86
C THR A 3 15.57 -4.04 14.68
N LEU A 4 14.98 -3.45 13.62
CA LEU A 4 15.77 -2.88 12.53
C LEU A 4 16.73 -1.80 13.08
N SER A 5 17.91 -1.66 12.51
CA SER A 5 18.78 -0.52 12.79
C SER A 5 18.08 0.80 12.45
N THR A 6 18.48 1.86 13.16
CA THR A 6 17.96 3.21 12.94
C THR A 6 18.14 3.68 11.49
N GLN A 7 19.23 3.26 10.82
CA GLN A 7 19.51 3.63 9.44
C GLN A 7 18.51 3.00 8.47
N THR A 8 18.24 1.69 8.59
CA THR A 8 17.26 1.02 7.73
C THR A 8 15.86 1.52 8.00
N LEU A 9 15.50 1.74 9.27
CA LEU A 9 14.20 2.30 9.62
C LEU A 9 13.99 3.70 8.99
N ALA A 10 15.02 4.55 9.00
CA ALA A 10 14.98 5.84 8.33
C ALA A 10 14.78 5.72 6.82
N VAL A 11 15.43 4.75 6.17
CA VAL A 11 15.21 4.48 4.73
C VAL A 11 13.78 4.04 4.46
N VAL A 12 13.24 3.10 5.25
CA VAL A 12 11.86 2.62 5.11
C VAL A 12 10.86 3.76 5.30
N ARG A 13 11.04 4.58 6.35
CA ARG A 13 10.22 5.76 6.62
C ARG A 13 10.22 6.72 5.44
N ARG A 14 11.41 7.09 4.95
CA ARG A 14 11.54 8.01 3.80
C ARG A 14 10.88 7.48 2.53
N VAL A 15 11.01 6.19 2.23
CA VAL A 15 10.38 5.57 1.05
C VAL A 15 8.86 5.62 1.17
N TRP A 16 8.31 5.24 2.32
CA TRP A 16 6.86 5.29 2.55
C TRP A 16 6.33 6.72 2.57
N ALA A 17 7.06 7.66 3.19
CA ALA A 17 6.71 9.09 3.19
C ALA A 17 6.59 9.62 1.77
N ALA A 18 7.57 9.33 0.91
CA ALA A 18 7.56 9.73 -0.49
C ALA A 18 6.41 9.08 -1.28
N ARG A 19 6.12 7.79 -1.05
CA ARG A 19 5.04 7.07 -1.75
C ARG A 19 3.65 7.55 -1.34
N LEU A 20 3.46 7.82 -0.06
CA LEU A 20 2.22 8.36 0.49
C LEU A 20 2.11 9.88 0.30
N ARG A 21 3.20 10.55 -0.11
CA ARG A 21 3.31 12.02 -0.21
C ARG A 21 3.00 12.72 1.11
N VAL A 22 3.55 12.19 2.20
CA VAL A 22 3.41 12.74 3.56
C VAL A 22 4.76 13.20 4.10
N ASP A 23 4.75 14.05 5.13
CA ASP A 23 5.98 14.40 5.86
C ASP A 23 6.55 13.15 6.54
N GLU A 24 7.87 12.94 6.43
CA GLU A 24 8.56 11.82 7.06
C GLU A 24 8.33 11.77 8.58
N ARG A 25 8.12 12.93 9.21
CA ARG A 25 7.80 13.05 10.64
C ARG A 25 6.51 12.34 11.02
N ALA A 26 5.53 12.24 10.11
CA ALA A 26 4.28 11.52 10.37
C ALA A 26 4.50 10.01 10.56
N LEU A 27 5.55 9.46 9.94
CA LEU A 27 5.96 8.06 10.10
C LEU A 27 7.01 7.87 11.21
N ALA A 28 7.42 8.96 11.87
CA ALA A 28 8.38 8.95 12.97
C ALA A 28 7.71 9.17 14.34
N SER A 29 6.53 9.79 14.39
CA SER A 29 5.74 9.99 15.61
C SER A 29 4.96 8.73 15.99
N CYS A 30 4.88 8.41 17.28
CA CYS A 30 3.97 7.39 17.78
C CYS A 30 2.51 7.87 17.64
N GLY A 31 1.61 6.96 17.25
CA GLY A 31 0.18 7.24 17.11
C GLY A 31 -0.30 7.35 15.67
N VAL A 32 -1.48 7.96 15.49
CA VAL A 32 -2.17 8.08 14.20
C VAL A 32 -1.94 9.47 13.62
N ALA A 33 -1.47 9.53 12.38
CA ALA A 33 -1.48 10.74 11.56
C ALA A 33 -2.46 10.58 10.40
N LEU A 34 -3.41 11.50 10.31
CA LEU A 34 -4.32 11.60 9.17
C LEU A 34 -3.79 12.65 8.20
N VAL A 35 -3.64 12.29 6.93
CA VAL A 35 -3.13 13.21 5.90
C VAL A 35 -4.07 13.26 4.73
N GLU A 36 -4.72 14.40 4.56
CA GLU A 36 -5.65 14.65 3.48
C GLU A 36 -4.95 14.66 2.12
N ARG A 37 -5.55 13.93 1.17
CA ARG A 37 -5.11 13.84 -0.21
C ARG A 37 -6.33 13.80 -1.12
N GLU A 38 -6.65 14.94 -1.69
CA GLU A 38 -7.76 15.09 -2.65
C GLU A 38 -7.49 14.38 -3.98
N ASP A 39 -6.23 14.04 -4.27
CA ASP A 39 -5.84 13.30 -5.47
C ASP A 39 -6.02 11.78 -5.34
N LEU A 40 -6.57 11.29 -4.22
CA LEU A 40 -6.87 9.89 -3.98
C LEU A 40 -8.37 9.67 -3.91
N ASP A 41 -8.86 8.61 -4.55
CA ASP A 41 -10.24 8.13 -4.42
C ASP A 41 -10.40 7.07 -3.32
N ALA A 42 -9.31 6.73 -2.62
CA ALA A 42 -9.25 5.66 -1.63
C ALA A 42 -8.51 6.09 -0.38
N VAL A 43 -8.90 5.50 0.74
CA VAL A 43 -8.13 5.57 1.98
C VAL A 43 -7.05 4.50 1.95
N VAL A 44 -5.81 4.91 2.20
CA VAL A 44 -4.65 4.03 2.37
C VAL A 44 -4.14 4.18 3.80
N VAL A 45 -4.12 3.08 4.55
CA VAL A 45 -3.60 3.01 5.92
C VAL A 45 -2.30 2.24 5.92
N VAL A 46 -1.25 2.82 6.50
CA VAL A 46 0.07 2.19 6.63
C VAL A 46 0.49 2.24 8.10
N ALA A 47 0.75 1.06 8.67
CA ALA A 47 1.38 0.92 9.98
C ALA A 47 2.87 0.61 9.83
N LEU A 48 3.71 1.36 10.53
CA LEU A 48 5.14 1.14 10.62
C LEU A 48 5.57 1.22 12.08
N GLY A 49 5.68 0.07 12.74
CA GLY A 49 5.90 0.01 14.19
C GLY A 49 4.71 0.58 14.96
N GLU A 50 4.96 1.60 15.78
CA GLU A 50 3.92 2.30 16.57
C GLU A 50 3.32 3.51 15.84
N SER A 51 3.78 3.79 14.62
CA SER A 51 3.29 4.89 13.79
C SER A 51 2.25 4.36 12.80
N VAL A 52 1.09 5.00 12.73
CA VAL A 52 0.06 4.73 11.73
C VAL A 52 -0.22 5.99 10.96
N VAL A 53 -0.19 5.90 9.63
CA VAL A 53 -0.59 7.00 8.74
C VAL A 53 -1.77 6.54 7.90
N ALA A 54 -2.86 7.31 7.93
CA ALA A 54 -3.98 7.14 7.01
C ALA A 54 -4.03 8.33 6.05
N THR A 55 -4.03 8.05 4.75
CA THR A 55 -4.11 9.07 3.69
C THR A 55 -5.32 8.85 2.83
N GLY A 56 -5.99 9.91 2.39
CA GLY A 56 -7.18 9.82 1.54
C GLY A 56 -8.02 11.10 1.52
N PRO A 57 -9.24 11.05 0.96
CA PRO A 57 -10.16 12.19 0.94
C PRO A 57 -10.50 12.71 2.33
N ALA A 58 -10.58 14.03 2.49
CA ALA A 58 -10.93 14.68 3.77
C ALA A 58 -12.24 14.14 4.37
N ALA A 59 -13.27 13.94 3.53
CA ALA A 59 -14.56 13.42 3.97
C ALA A 59 -14.48 12.02 4.60
N ALA A 60 -13.61 11.15 4.05
CA ALA A 60 -13.39 9.81 4.58
C ALA A 60 -12.49 9.84 5.83
N LEU A 61 -11.41 10.64 5.81
CA LEU A 61 -10.49 10.77 6.94
C LEU A 61 -11.16 11.38 8.18
N GLY A 62 -12.10 12.32 8.00
CA GLY A 62 -12.89 12.87 9.10
C GLY A 62 -13.63 11.79 9.89
N THR A 63 -14.12 10.75 9.21
CA THR A 63 -14.77 9.60 9.84
C THR A 63 -13.78 8.70 10.60
N LEU A 64 -12.50 8.72 10.25
CA LEU A 64 -11.45 7.92 10.87
C LEU A 64 -10.78 8.60 12.07
N ALA A 65 -10.98 9.91 12.24
CA ALA A 65 -10.34 10.71 13.29
C ALA A 65 -10.68 10.25 14.71
N SER A 66 -11.81 9.57 14.91
CA SER A 66 -12.23 9.05 16.21
C SER A 66 -11.76 7.62 16.49
N LEU A 67 -11.11 6.95 15.54
CA LEU A 67 -10.70 5.56 15.70
C LEU A 67 -9.34 5.45 16.38
N GLU A 68 -9.22 4.47 17.25
CA GLU A 68 -7.92 4.10 17.82
C GLU A 68 -7.08 3.30 16.81
N VAL A 69 -5.76 3.26 17.04
CA VAL A 69 -4.79 2.51 16.22
C VAL A 69 -5.25 1.07 15.98
N GLY A 70 -5.73 0.38 17.02
CA GLY A 70 -6.19 -1.01 16.91
C GLY A 70 -7.36 -1.18 15.93
N GLN A 71 -8.28 -0.22 15.90
CA GLN A 71 -9.46 -0.26 15.03
C GLN A 71 -9.10 0.07 13.57
N LEU A 72 -8.16 1.00 13.35
CA LEU A 72 -7.70 1.37 12.01
C LEU A 72 -7.02 0.21 11.26
N LEU A 73 -6.42 -0.73 12.00
CA LEU A 73 -5.72 -1.87 11.44
C LEU A 73 -6.60 -3.11 11.29
N VAL A 74 -7.83 -3.08 11.83
CA VAL A 74 -8.81 -4.15 11.71
C VAL A 74 -9.75 -3.80 10.57
N ILE A 75 -9.62 -4.51 9.44
CA ILE A 75 -10.38 -4.23 8.21
C ILE A 75 -11.90 -4.14 8.46
N PRO A 76 -12.55 -5.06 9.21
CA PRO A 76 -13.97 -4.93 9.53
C PRO A 76 -14.35 -3.62 10.23
N ASP A 77 -13.55 -3.15 11.19
CA ASP A 77 -13.81 -1.93 11.95
C ASP A 77 -13.61 -0.69 11.07
N LEU A 78 -12.56 -0.70 10.24
CA LEU A 78 -12.31 0.35 9.24
C LEU A 78 -13.45 0.47 8.23
N LEU A 79 -13.94 -0.65 7.69
CA LEU A 79 -15.07 -0.68 6.76
C LEU A 79 -16.37 -0.28 7.44
N ALA A 80 -16.56 -0.65 8.71
CA ALA A 80 -17.72 -0.24 9.48
C ALA A 80 -17.75 1.27 9.70
N ALA A 81 -16.60 1.88 10.01
CA ALA A 81 -16.49 3.33 10.15
C ALA A 81 -16.75 4.04 8.82
N LEU A 82 -16.20 3.54 7.71
CA LEU A 82 -16.37 4.16 6.40
C LEU A 82 -17.71 3.87 5.72
N ARG A 83 -18.64 3.15 6.37
CA ARG A 83 -19.88 2.63 5.76
C ARG A 83 -20.66 3.65 4.93
N ASP A 84 -20.79 4.88 5.42
CA ASP A 84 -21.55 5.95 4.76
C ASP A 84 -20.92 6.41 3.43
N HIS A 85 -19.64 6.08 3.21
CA HIS A 85 -18.91 6.31 1.96
C HIS A 85 -18.93 5.10 1.01
N ALA A 86 -19.67 4.04 1.34
CA ALA A 86 -19.76 2.80 0.56
C ALA A 86 -18.39 2.21 0.14
N PRO A 87 -17.50 1.89 1.10
CA PRO A 87 -16.12 1.52 0.82
C PRO A 87 -16.04 0.15 0.16
N VAL A 88 -15.16 0.03 -0.85
CA VAL A 88 -14.82 -1.25 -1.49
C VAL A 88 -13.39 -1.62 -1.10
N PRO A 89 -13.16 -2.77 -0.44
CA PRO A 89 -11.81 -3.18 -0.07
C PRO A 89 -10.99 -3.52 -1.33
N ILE A 90 -9.88 -2.80 -1.52
CA ILE A 90 -8.96 -3.03 -2.63
C ILE A 90 -7.97 -4.16 -2.30
N GLY A 91 -7.44 -4.17 -1.08
CA GLY A 91 -6.50 -5.20 -0.61
C GLY A 91 -5.80 -4.82 0.68
N ALA A 92 -5.06 -5.78 1.23
CA ALA A 92 -4.19 -5.61 2.40
C ALA A 92 -2.89 -6.40 2.19
N ALA A 93 -1.77 -5.85 2.68
CA ALA A 93 -0.47 -6.47 2.57
C ALA A 93 0.37 -6.18 3.81
N THR A 94 1.18 -7.16 4.20
CA THR A 94 2.16 -7.03 5.30
C THR A 94 3.55 -7.21 4.73
N LEU A 95 4.46 -6.28 5.06
CA LEU A 95 5.87 -6.34 4.67
C LEU A 95 6.73 -6.59 5.90
N ALA A 96 7.58 -7.61 5.82
CA ALA A 96 8.62 -7.87 6.80
C ALA A 96 9.97 -7.45 6.23
N TYR A 97 10.77 -6.76 7.04
CA TYR A 97 12.12 -6.33 6.67
C TYR A 97 13.13 -7.15 7.47
N ALA A 98 14.18 -7.61 6.78
CA ALA A 98 15.33 -8.25 7.41
C ALA A 98 16.57 -7.42 7.07
N GLU A 99 17.38 -7.11 8.08
CA GLU A 99 18.72 -6.57 7.84
C GLU A 99 19.69 -7.73 7.59
N PRO A 100 20.59 -7.61 6.61
CA PRO A 100 21.71 -8.52 6.53
C PRO A 100 22.56 -8.31 7.79
N SER A 101 22.55 -9.29 8.70
CA SER A 101 23.52 -9.34 9.80
C SER A 101 24.91 -9.16 9.20
N ALA A 102 25.72 -8.26 9.78
CA ALA A 102 27.09 -8.00 9.34
C ALA A 102 27.87 -9.32 9.30
N GLY A 103 27.94 -9.92 8.11
CA GLY A 103 28.31 -11.32 7.96
C GLY A 103 27.79 -11.86 6.63
N THR A 104 28.51 -11.52 5.57
CA THR A 104 28.40 -12.00 4.18
C THR A 104 27.53 -11.14 3.25
N PRO A 105 28.12 -10.43 2.26
CA PRO A 105 27.36 -9.90 1.14
C PRO A 105 26.84 -11.07 0.30
N THR A 106 25.56 -11.41 0.43
CA THR A 106 24.88 -12.26 -0.54
C THR A 106 24.72 -11.45 -1.82
N ALA A 107 25.62 -11.67 -2.78
CA ALA A 107 25.40 -11.22 -4.14
C ALA A 107 24.00 -11.72 -4.59
N PRO A 108 23.19 -10.87 -5.24
CA PRO A 108 21.91 -11.32 -5.77
C PRO A 108 22.16 -12.51 -6.69
N PRO A 109 21.36 -13.60 -6.60
CA PRO A 109 21.46 -14.67 -7.58
C PRO A 109 21.28 -14.06 -8.98
N PRO A 110 22.05 -14.50 -9.99
CA PRO A 110 21.89 -13.98 -11.34
C PRO A 110 20.42 -14.12 -11.72
N ALA A 111 19.81 -13.02 -12.18
CA ALA A 111 18.43 -12.99 -12.60
C ALA A 111 18.23 -14.07 -13.67
N THR A 112 17.66 -15.20 -13.28
CA THR A 112 17.11 -16.15 -14.24
C THR A 112 15.99 -15.38 -14.93
N ARG A 113 16.26 -14.90 -16.15
CA ARG A 113 15.23 -14.42 -17.06
C ARG A 113 14.27 -15.58 -17.27
N SER A 114 13.25 -15.66 -16.41
CA SER A 114 12.09 -16.48 -16.68
C SER A 114 11.37 -15.78 -17.81
N ALA A 115 11.59 -16.26 -19.03
CA ALA A 115 10.78 -15.91 -20.18
C ALA A 115 9.37 -16.45 -19.92
N ALA A 116 8.60 -15.72 -19.13
CA ALA A 116 7.16 -15.88 -19.14
C ALA A 116 6.72 -15.47 -20.54
N CYS A 117 6.48 -16.48 -21.38
CA CYS A 117 5.87 -16.35 -22.67
C CYS A 117 4.54 -15.59 -22.49
N TRP A 118 4.60 -14.27 -22.65
CA TRP A 118 3.43 -13.47 -22.93
C TRP A 118 2.90 -13.96 -24.28
N THR A 119 1.85 -14.77 -24.26
CA THR A 119 1.03 -14.98 -25.45
C THR A 119 0.11 -13.77 -25.56
N PRO A 120 0.29 -12.88 -26.55
CA PRO A 120 -0.72 -11.87 -26.82
C PRO A 120 -1.99 -12.57 -27.31
N ALA A 121 -3.11 -12.31 -26.64
CA ALA A 121 -4.43 -12.68 -27.12
C ALA A 121 -4.69 -11.93 -28.44
N THR A 122 -4.55 -12.63 -29.56
CA THR A 122 -5.01 -12.12 -30.86
C THR A 122 -6.54 -12.12 -30.88
N SER A 123 -7.14 -10.99 -30.54
CA SER A 123 -8.44 -10.60 -31.06
C SER A 123 -8.30 -10.46 -32.58
N ARG A 124 -8.87 -11.38 -33.36
CA ARG A 124 -9.06 -11.18 -34.79
C ARG A 124 -10.55 -11.07 -35.10
N THR A 125 -10.92 -9.82 -35.25
CA THR A 125 -12.15 -9.27 -35.83
C THR A 125 -12.51 -9.91 -37.17
N GLY A 126 -13.80 -10.23 -37.34
CA GLY A 126 -14.54 -10.00 -38.58
C GLY A 126 -14.43 -11.04 -39.70
N THR A 127 -15.54 -11.75 -39.94
CA THR A 127 -15.90 -12.16 -41.31
C THR A 127 -17.36 -11.82 -41.58
N ARG A 128 -17.52 -10.90 -42.53
CA ARG A 128 -18.76 -10.53 -43.22
C ARG A 128 -18.90 -11.48 -44.41
N ALA A 129 -20.06 -12.11 -44.61
CA ALA A 129 -20.49 -12.69 -45.89
C ALA A 129 -22.03 -12.73 -45.85
N ALA A 130 -22.76 -11.83 -46.52
CA ALA A 130 -22.99 -11.67 -47.97
C ALA A 130 -24.31 -12.36 -48.40
N CYS A 131 -25.21 -11.54 -48.96
CA CYS A 131 -26.43 -11.95 -49.65
C CYS A 131 -26.12 -12.60 -51.01
N GLY A 132 -27.04 -13.42 -51.50
CA GLY A 132 -27.33 -13.57 -52.93
C GLY A 132 -27.05 -14.95 -53.54
N ARG A 133 -28.09 -15.78 -53.70
CA ARG A 133 -28.90 -15.85 -54.93
C ARG A 133 -30.22 -16.55 -54.64
#